data_AF-A0A6M2A1G9-F1
#
_entry.id   AF-A0A6M2A1G9-F1
#
_cell.length_a   1.000
_cell.length_b   1.000
_cell.length_c   1.000
_cell.angle_alpha   90.00
_cell.angle_beta   90.00
_cell.angle_gamma   90.00
#
_symmetry.space_group_name_H-M   'P 1'
#
loop_
_entity.id
_entity.type
_entity.pdbx_description
1 polymer ?
#
loop_
_entity_poly.entity_id
_entity_poly.type
_entity_poly.pdbx_seq_one_letter_code
_entity_poly.pdbx_strand_id
1 'polypeptide(L)'
;MVRFLGIILLLFLTSCGPQSLEDYRREGRESVRALTNELRQIQTRQDLVAAAPLLKKQFNRIVDLMIAARETYESHPGMDSMGLSEEDHEYSNQLRVEIERISRIEGAEKLLAKCQEEALNRLHVHQQRILKAKNTRHR
;
A
#
# COMPACT_ATOMS: atom_id res chain seq x y z
N MET A 1 -36.43 12.04 -25.15
CA MET A 1 -35.46 12.33 -24.06
C MET A 1 -35.25 11.20 -23.05
N VAL A 2 -35.73 9.96 -23.28
CA VAL A 2 -35.54 8.83 -22.34
C VAL A 2 -34.43 7.85 -22.77
N ARG A 3 -34.01 7.91 -24.05
CA ARG A 3 -32.98 7.00 -24.62
C ARG A 3 -31.54 7.41 -24.32
N PHE A 4 -31.28 8.66 -23.96
CA PHE A 4 -29.93 9.14 -23.62
C PHE A 4 -29.53 8.85 -22.16
N LEU A 5 -30.51 8.63 -21.27
CA LEU A 5 -30.25 8.37 -19.85
C LEU A 5 -29.69 6.95 -19.61
N GLY A 6 -30.03 5.98 -20.48
CA GLY A 6 -29.55 4.61 -20.38
C GLY A 6 -28.06 4.42 -20.73
N ILE A 7 -27.48 5.33 -21.51
CA ILE A 7 -26.07 5.24 -21.95
C ILE A 7 -25.11 5.76 -20.87
N ILE A 8 -25.53 6.75 -20.08
CA ILE A 8 -24.72 7.29 -18.97
C ILE A 8 -24.62 6.28 -17.81
N LEU A 9 -25.66 5.48 -17.58
CA LEU A 9 -25.68 4.45 -16.52
C LEU A 9 -24.75 3.26 -16.85
N LEU A 10 -24.48 2.99 -18.13
CA LEU A 10 -23.60 1.91 -18.58
C LEU A 10 -22.10 2.25 -18.50
N LEU A 11 -21.74 3.53 -18.37
CA LEU A 11 -20.34 3.98 -18.28
C LEU A 11 -19.77 3.99 -16.85
N PHE A 12 -20.60 3.78 -15.82
CA PHE A 12 -20.15 3.73 -14.41
C PHE A 12 -19.85 2.31 -13.89
N LEU A 13 -19.93 1.28 -14.74
CA LEU A 13 -19.71 -0.12 -14.33
C LEU A 13 -18.31 -0.66 -14.66
N THR A 14 -17.45 0.10 -15.33
CA THR A 14 -16.03 -0.28 -15.48
C THR A 14 -15.24 0.29 -14.31
N SER A 15 -15.43 -0.30 -13.13
CA SER A 15 -14.48 -0.15 -12.02
C SER A 15 -13.16 -0.80 -12.44
N CYS A 16 -12.27 -0.01 -13.04
CA CYS A 16 -10.91 -0.41 -13.41
C CYS A 16 -10.07 -0.61 -12.13
N GLY A 17 -10.30 -1.73 -11.44
CA GLY A 17 -9.36 -2.25 -10.46
C GLY A 17 -8.20 -2.98 -11.15
N PRO A 18 -7.06 -3.16 -10.45
CA PRO A 18 -5.96 -4.00 -10.95
C PRO A 18 -6.47 -5.39 -11.33
N GLN A 19 -6.15 -5.86 -12.54
CA GLN A 19 -6.62 -7.15 -13.05
C GLN A 19 -5.54 -8.24 -12.99
N SER A 20 -4.30 -7.86 -12.67
CA SER A 20 -3.15 -8.75 -12.58
C SER A 20 -2.23 -8.39 -11.42
N LEU A 21 -1.37 -9.32 -11.01
CA LEU A 21 -0.32 -9.04 -10.01
C LEU A 21 0.65 -7.94 -10.48
N GLU A 22 0.88 -7.80 -11.78
CA GLU A 22 1.75 -6.74 -12.32
C GLU A 22 1.08 -5.37 -12.14
N ASP A 23 -0.23 -5.29 -12.25
CA ASP A 23 -0.95 -4.04 -11.98
C ASP A 23 -0.85 -3.65 -10.50
N TYR A 24 -1.02 -4.61 -9.59
CA TYR A 24 -0.79 -4.38 -8.15
C TYR A 24 0.64 -3.94 -7.87
N ARG A 25 1.61 -4.56 -8.54
CA ARG A 25 3.03 -4.21 -8.40
C ARG A 25 3.31 -2.80 -8.91
N ARG A 26 2.78 -2.44 -10.08
CA ARG A 26 2.88 -1.08 -10.64
C ARG A 26 2.25 -0.04 -9.71
N GLU A 27 1.01 -0.25 -9.26
CA GLU A 27 0.37 0.65 -8.28
C GLU A 27 1.14 0.70 -6.95
N GLY A 28 1.73 -0.41 -6.53
CA GLY A 28 2.59 -0.49 -5.35
C GLY A 28 3.82 0.41 -5.50
N ARG A 29 4.53 0.30 -6.64
CA ARG A 29 5.67 1.17 -6.96
C ARG A 29 5.28 2.63 -6.97
N GLU A 30 4.17 2.99 -7.61
CA GLU A 30 3.68 4.36 -7.65
C GLU A 30 3.35 4.89 -6.24
N SER A 31 2.69 4.08 -5.41
CA SER A 31 2.36 4.44 -4.03
C SER A 31 3.60 4.63 -3.17
N VAL A 32 4.62 3.76 -3.32
CA VAL A 32 5.91 3.91 -2.63
C VAL A 32 6.64 5.16 -3.09
N ARG A 33 6.71 5.44 -4.41
CA ARG A 33 7.32 6.67 -4.93
C ARG A 33 6.62 7.91 -4.39
N ALA A 34 5.29 7.92 -4.38
CA ALA A 34 4.50 9.02 -3.84
C ALA A 34 4.83 9.25 -2.36
N LEU A 35 4.80 8.19 -1.53
CA LEU A 35 5.18 8.27 -0.12
C LEU A 35 6.60 8.79 0.08
N THR A 36 7.58 8.27 -0.66
CA THR A 36 8.98 8.71 -0.59
C THR A 36 9.11 10.20 -0.92
N ASN A 37 8.37 10.68 -1.93
CA ASN A 37 8.37 12.10 -2.28
C ASN A 37 7.75 12.98 -1.20
N GLU A 38 6.67 12.54 -0.55
CA GLU A 38 6.10 13.25 0.62
C GLU A 38 7.10 13.32 1.77
N LEU A 39 7.77 12.21 2.08
CA LEU A 39 8.78 12.16 3.13
C LEU A 39 9.95 13.12 2.85
N ARG A 40 10.41 13.23 1.59
CA ARG A 40 11.48 14.16 1.19
C ARG A 40 11.17 15.63 1.47
N GLN A 41 9.89 16.03 1.47
CA GLN A 41 9.51 17.41 1.78
C GLN A 41 9.62 17.73 3.29
N ILE A 42 9.67 16.73 4.15
CA ILE A 42 9.70 16.90 5.60
C ILE A 42 11.13 17.19 6.04
N GLN A 43 11.37 18.40 6.54
CA GLN A 43 12.68 18.83 7.07
C GLN A 43 12.64 19.07 8.58
N THR A 44 11.46 19.40 9.11
CA THR A 44 11.25 19.73 10.52
C THR A 44 10.15 18.87 11.14
N ARG A 45 10.08 18.92 12.48
CA ARG A 45 8.99 18.26 13.23
C ARG A 45 7.61 18.84 12.86
N GLN A 46 7.53 20.14 12.61
CA GLN A 46 6.30 20.83 12.22
C GLN A 46 5.82 20.34 10.84
N ASP A 47 6.74 20.15 9.89
CA ASP A 47 6.40 19.57 8.57
C ASP A 47 5.83 18.16 8.74
N LEU A 48 6.45 17.35 9.61
CA LEU A 48 5.96 16.00 9.90
C LEU A 48 4.55 16.00 10.51
N VAL A 49 4.28 16.92 11.44
CA VAL A 49 2.94 17.07 12.03
C VAL A 49 1.92 17.47 10.96
N ALA A 50 2.28 18.40 10.07
CA ALA A 50 1.41 18.84 8.97
C ALA A 50 1.16 17.73 7.94
N ALA A 51 2.19 16.94 7.61
CA ALA A 51 2.12 15.85 6.64
C ALA A 51 1.47 14.56 7.20
N ALA A 52 1.36 14.42 8.53
CA ALA A 52 0.89 13.20 9.18
C ALA A 52 -0.42 12.60 8.61
N PRO A 53 -1.48 13.39 8.32
CA PRO A 53 -2.70 12.84 7.73
C PRO A 53 -2.48 12.23 6.34
N LEU A 54 -1.63 12.85 5.53
CA LEU A 54 -1.30 12.38 4.19
C LEU A 54 -0.41 11.13 4.25
N LEU A 55 0.60 11.12 5.12
CA LEU A 55 1.44 9.95 5.37
C LEU A 55 0.60 8.75 5.80
N LYS A 56 -0.33 8.95 6.75
CA LYS A 56 -1.27 7.92 7.19
C LYS A 56 -2.09 7.35 6.04
N LYS A 57 -2.60 8.21 5.14
CA LYS A 57 -3.35 7.77 3.95
C LYS A 57 -2.47 6.93 3.02
N GLN A 58 -1.23 7.34 2.78
CA GLN A 58 -0.30 6.62 1.91
C GLN A 58 0.11 5.26 2.48
N PHE A 59 0.42 5.17 3.77
CA PHE A 59 0.72 3.88 4.42
C PHE A 59 -0.47 2.91 4.32
N ASN A 60 -1.69 3.40 4.56
CA ASN A 60 -2.89 2.57 4.40
C ASN A 60 -3.07 2.10 2.96
N ARG A 61 -2.89 2.98 1.96
CA ARG A 61 -2.99 2.61 0.55
C ARG A 61 -1.99 1.52 0.16
N ILE A 62 -0.75 1.60 0.63
CA ILE A 62 0.26 0.57 0.38
C ILE A 62 -0.18 -0.77 0.98
N VAL A 63 -0.66 -0.78 2.23
CA VAL A 63 -1.15 -2.01 2.86
C VAL A 63 -2.38 -2.58 2.15
N ASP A 64 -3.30 -1.72 1.68
CA ASP A 64 -4.46 -2.16 0.89
C ASP A 64 -4.02 -2.91 -0.37
N LEU A 65 -3.02 -2.38 -1.07
CA LEU A 65 -2.43 -3.02 -2.25
C LEU A 65 -1.78 -4.36 -1.90
N MET A 66 -1.02 -4.43 -0.81
CA MET A 66 -0.37 -5.67 -0.36
C MET A 66 -1.39 -6.76 -0.02
N ILE A 67 -2.47 -6.39 0.68
CA ILE A 67 -3.56 -7.31 1.04
C ILE A 67 -4.27 -7.79 -0.23
N ALA A 68 -4.69 -6.87 -1.10
CA ALA A 68 -5.43 -7.21 -2.31
C ALA A 68 -4.60 -8.05 -3.31
N ALA A 69 -3.31 -7.73 -3.47
CA ALA A 69 -2.39 -8.54 -4.27
C ALA A 69 -2.28 -9.97 -3.72
N ARG A 70 -2.21 -10.11 -2.39
CA ARG A 70 -2.13 -11.40 -1.72
C ARG A 70 -3.42 -12.21 -1.87
N GLU A 71 -4.57 -11.59 -1.69
CA GLU A 71 -5.88 -12.23 -1.87
C GLU A 71 -6.08 -12.69 -3.32
N THR A 72 -5.62 -11.88 -4.29
CA THR A 72 -5.65 -12.23 -5.72
C THR A 72 -4.78 -13.45 -6.02
N TYR A 73 -3.55 -13.49 -5.49
CA TYR A 73 -2.64 -14.63 -5.64
C TYR A 73 -3.23 -15.91 -5.04
N GLU A 74 -3.82 -15.83 -3.84
CA GLU A 74 -4.42 -17.00 -3.18
C GLU A 74 -5.69 -17.52 -3.89
N SER A 75 -6.41 -16.64 -4.58
CA SER A 75 -7.62 -16.99 -5.33
C SER A 75 -7.34 -17.60 -6.71
N HIS A 76 -6.12 -17.43 -7.24
CA HIS A 76 -5.73 -17.89 -8.58
C HIS A 76 -4.48 -18.78 -8.52
N PRO A 77 -4.59 -20.06 -8.09
CA PRO A 77 -3.45 -20.95 -7.81
C PRO A 77 -2.59 -21.39 -9.01
N GLY A 78 -2.69 -20.73 -10.16
CA GLY A 78 -1.81 -20.90 -11.33
C GLY A 78 -1.14 -19.59 -11.78
N MET A 79 -1.31 -18.51 -11.02
CA MET A 79 -0.65 -17.25 -11.31
C MET A 79 0.79 -17.33 -10.78
N ASP A 80 1.78 -17.16 -11.65
CA ASP A 80 3.18 -17.21 -11.25
C ASP A 80 3.46 -16.18 -10.14
N SER A 81 4.23 -16.60 -9.14
CA SER A 81 4.69 -15.67 -8.12
C SER A 81 5.61 -14.64 -8.78
N MET A 82 5.28 -13.36 -8.65
CA MET A 82 6.22 -12.30 -9.01
C MET A 82 7.26 -12.20 -7.90
N GLY A 83 8.45 -12.71 -8.17
CA GLY A 83 9.63 -12.34 -7.41
C GLY A 83 9.83 -10.82 -7.41
N LEU A 84 10.43 -10.30 -6.35
CA LEU A 84 10.84 -8.90 -6.29
C LEU A 84 11.89 -8.64 -7.39
N SER A 85 11.73 -7.52 -8.09
CA SER A 85 12.70 -7.07 -9.09
C SER A 85 13.73 -6.18 -8.42
N GLU A 86 14.84 -5.93 -9.11
CA GLU A 86 15.81 -4.91 -8.71
C GLU A 86 15.13 -3.53 -8.53
N GLU A 87 14.15 -3.20 -9.38
CA GLU A 87 13.39 -1.95 -9.28
C GLU A 87 12.59 -1.87 -7.96
N ASP A 88 11.97 -2.97 -7.53
CA ASP A 88 11.23 -3.00 -6.27
C ASP A 88 12.17 -2.84 -5.06
N HIS A 89 13.36 -3.43 -5.14
CA HIS A 89 14.41 -3.26 -4.14
C HIS A 89 14.90 -1.81 -4.06
N GLU A 90 15.05 -1.15 -5.20
CA GLU A 90 15.46 0.26 -5.27
C GLU A 90 14.41 1.18 -4.60
N TYR A 91 13.12 1.01 -4.90
CA TYR A 91 12.08 1.81 -4.23
C TYR A 91 12.03 1.57 -2.73
N SER A 92 12.19 0.31 -2.31
CA SER A 92 12.21 -0.06 -0.89
C SER A 92 13.41 0.59 -0.18
N ASN A 93 14.57 0.62 -0.82
CA ASN A 93 15.76 1.29 -0.29
C ASN A 93 15.58 2.80 -0.19
N GLN A 94 15.04 3.45 -1.22
CA GLN A 94 14.78 4.90 -1.19
C GLN A 94 13.81 5.26 -0.07
N LEU A 95 12.73 4.50 0.09
CA LEU A 95 11.77 4.71 1.17
C LEU A 95 12.43 4.54 2.55
N ARG A 96 13.25 3.49 2.73
CA ARG A 96 13.97 3.23 3.97
C ARG A 96 14.89 4.39 4.34
N VAL A 97 15.68 4.89 3.38
CA VAL A 97 16.60 6.02 3.60
C VAL A 97 15.86 7.26 4.09
N GLU A 98 14.70 7.58 3.52
CA GLU A 98 13.92 8.76 3.95
C GLU A 98 13.29 8.57 5.34
N ILE A 99 12.81 7.37 5.66
CA ILE A 99 12.32 7.06 7.02
C ILE A 99 13.44 7.21 8.04
N GLU A 100 14.63 6.67 7.74
CA GLU A 100 15.83 6.80 8.61
C GLU A 100 16.32 8.24 8.73
N ARG A 101 16.13 9.07 7.70
CA ARG A 101 16.43 10.50 7.77
C ARG A 101 15.47 11.21 8.72
N ILE A 102 14.16 10.97 8.58
CA ILE A 102 13.14 11.62 9.40
C ILE A 102 13.20 11.15 10.85
N SER A 103 13.55 9.89 11.12
CA SER A 103 13.66 9.38 12.51
C SER A 103 14.69 10.13 13.35
N ARG A 104 15.65 10.81 12.71
CA ARG A 104 16.64 11.67 13.39
C ARG A 104 16.08 13.01 13.85
N ILE A 105 14.89 13.40 13.39
CA ILE A 105 14.20 14.60 13.88
C ILE A 105 13.65 14.30 15.29
N GLU A 106 13.88 15.22 16.23
CA GLU A 106 13.44 15.04 17.61
C GLU A 106 11.93 14.74 17.70
N GLY A 107 11.58 13.62 18.35
CA GLY A 107 10.20 13.17 18.53
C GLY A 107 9.49 12.67 17.26
N ALA A 108 10.17 12.61 16.12
CA ALA A 108 9.59 12.15 14.86
C ALA A 108 9.27 10.65 14.84
N GLU A 109 10.06 9.82 15.51
CA GLU A 109 9.81 8.38 15.59
C GLU A 109 8.40 8.05 16.10
N LYS A 110 7.99 8.69 17.20
CA LYS A 110 6.66 8.49 17.78
C LYS A 110 5.55 8.95 16.85
N LEU A 111 5.78 10.03 16.10
CA LEU A 111 4.81 10.55 15.14
C LEU A 111 4.69 9.65 13.90
N LEU A 112 5.83 9.20 13.35
CA LEU A 112 5.86 8.25 12.25
C LEU A 112 5.19 6.92 12.64
N ALA A 113 5.50 6.39 13.83
CA ALA A 113 4.89 5.17 14.33
C ALA A 113 3.35 5.28 14.38
N LYS A 114 2.82 6.41 14.87
CA LYS A 114 1.37 6.68 14.87
C LYS A 114 0.77 6.74 13.47
N CYS A 115 1.50 7.27 12.48
CA CYS A 115 1.03 7.30 11.10
C CYS A 115 0.94 5.90 10.48
N GLN A 116 1.83 4.99 10.90
CA GLN A 116 1.92 3.62 10.39
C GLN A 116 1.04 2.62 11.14
N GLU A 117 0.69 2.92 12.39
CA GLU A 117 0.04 2.00 13.34
C GLU A 117 -1.16 1.25 12.76
N GLU A 118 -2.10 1.98 12.17
CA GLU A 118 -3.32 1.38 11.60
C GLU A 118 -2.99 0.43 10.44
N ALA A 119 -2.13 0.87 9.52
CA ALA A 119 -1.74 0.10 8.35
C ALA A 119 -1.03 -1.20 8.77
N LEU A 120 -0.06 -1.10 9.68
CA LEU A 120 0.69 -2.26 10.19
C LEU A 120 -0.21 -3.23 10.94
N ASN A 121 -1.14 -2.73 11.76
CA ASN A 121 -2.10 -3.58 12.46
C ASN A 121 -3.00 -4.35 11.49
N ARG A 122 -3.51 -3.69 10.44
CA ARG A 122 -4.33 -4.35 9.41
C ARG A 122 -3.56 -5.43 8.67
N LEU A 123 -2.32 -5.14 8.27
CA LEU A 123 -1.45 -6.11 7.62
C LEU A 123 -1.18 -7.32 8.53
N HIS A 124 -0.91 -7.07 9.82
CA HIS A 124 -0.67 -8.11 10.81
C HIS A 124 -1.88 -9.02 11.02
N VAL A 125 -3.07 -8.44 11.21
CA VAL A 125 -4.32 -9.19 11.35
C VAL A 125 -4.58 -10.05 10.11
N HIS A 126 -4.35 -9.51 8.92
CA HIS A 126 -4.50 -10.26 7.68
C HIS A 126 -3.51 -11.45 7.61
N GLN A 127 -2.23 -11.22 7.91
CA GLN A 127 -1.22 -12.28 7.94
C GLN A 127 -1.56 -13.39 8.94
N GLN A 128 -2.06 -13.05 10.13
CA GLN A 128 -2.50 -14.04 11.12
C GLN A 128 -3.66 -14.90 10.60
N ARG A 129 -4.62 -14.33 9.87
CA ARG A 129 -5.74 -15.08 9.28
C ARG A 129 -5.25 -16.10 8.28
N ILE A 130 -4.32 -15.71 7.40
CA ILE A 130 -3.71 -16.62 6.42
C ILE A 130 -2.99 -17.77 7.12
N LEU A 131 -2.16 -17.48 8.13
CA LEU A 131 -1.41 -18.51 8.87
C LEU A 131 -2.35 -19.51 9.55
N LYS A 132 -3.43 -19.03 10.17
CA LYS A 132 -4.45 -19.89 10.80
C LYS A 132 -5.14 -20.78 9.76
N ALA A 133 -5.57 -20.22 8.63
CA ALA A 133 -6.23 -20.98 7.57
C ALA A 133 -5.35 -22.11 6.99
N LYS A 134 -4.05 -21.87 6.84
CA LYS A 134 -3.08 -22.89 6.39
C LYS A 134 -2.92 -24.02 7.40
N ASN A 135 -2.83 -23.70 8.69
CA ASN A 135 -2.68 -24.71 9.75
C ASN A 135 -3.92 -25.62 9.88
N THR A 136 -5.12 -25.11 9.58
CA THR A 136 -6.35 -25.93 9.59
C THR A 136 -6.44 -26.86 8.38
N ARG A 137 -5.85 -26.51 7.23
CA ARG A 137 -5.85 -27.37 6.03
C ARG A 137 -4.85 -28.54 6.10
N HIS A 138 -3.92 -28.52 7.06
CA HIS A 138 -2.92 -29.57 7.27
C HIS A 138 -3.22 -30.49 8.47
N ARG A 139 -4.43 -30.40 9.03
CA ARG A 139 -4.97 -31.34 10.03
C ARG A 139 -6.12 -32.12 9.42
#